data_AF-A0A2V6C2R0-F1
#
_entry.id   AF-A0A2V6C2R0-F1
#
_cell.length_a   1.000
_cell.length_b   1.000
_cell.length_c   1.000
_cell.angle_alpha   90.00
_cell.angle_beta   90.00
_cell.angle_gamma   90.00
#
_symmetry.space_group_name_H-M   'P 1'
#
loop_
_entity.id
_entity.type
_entity.pdbx_description
1 polymer ?
#
loop_
_entity_poly.entity_id
_entity_poly.type
_entity_poly.pdbx_seq_one_letter_code
_entity_poly.pdbx_strand_id
1 'polypeptide(L)'
;RGCGITVTTLCPGPVDTEFAEVANRELRGEKPRSGLMHVAVEKVAQAGLRAIEQDKALIIPGLAMKIVMAITRGLPLSALRVALRFISYN
;
A
#
# COMPACT_ATOMS: atom_id res chain seq x y z
N ARG A 1 -19.02 24.10 11.43
CA ARG A 1 -19.85 22.94 11.88
C ARG A 1 -19.58 21.80 10.91
N GLY A 2 -19.13 20.64 11.40
CA GLY A 2 -18.77 19.50 10.56
C GLY A 2 -20.00 18.87 9.90
N CYS A 3 -19.86 18.39 8.67
CA CYS A 3 -20.92 17.80 7.85
C CYS A 3 -21.38 16.39 8.30
N GLY A 4 -20.87 15.87 9.42
CA GLY A 4 -21.17 14.51 9.89
C GLY A 4 -20.57 13.41 9.00
N ILE A 5 -19.53 13.74 8.23
CA ILE A 5 -18.87 12.82 7.30
C ILE A 5 -17.51 12.42 7.90
N THR A 6 -17.30 11.11 8.06
CA THR A 6 -15.98 10.52 8.34
C THR A 6 -15.34 10.06 7.04
N VAL A 7 -14.03 10.28 6.90
CA VAL A 7 -13.23 9.87 5.75
C VAL A 7 -12.04 9.05 6.21
N THR A 8 -11.89 7.84 5.67
CA THR A 8 -10.77 6.93 5.96
C THR A 8 -10.04 6.57 4.67
N THR A 9 -8.71 6.68 4.70
CA THR A 9 -7.84 6.25 3.60
C THR A 9 -7.19 4.90 3.93
N LEU A 10 -7.37 3.93 3.02
CA LEU A 10 -6.76 2.60 3.09
C LEU A 10 -5.63 2.52 2.07
N CYS A 11 -4.39 2.43 2.53
CA CYS A 11 -3.18 2.46 1.70
C CYS A 11 -2.38 1.16 1.86
N PRO A 12 -2.84 0.03 1.29
CA PRO A 12 -2.10 -1.22 1.34
C PRO A 12 -0.93 -1.23 0.35
N GLY A 13 0.03 -2.12 0.61
CA GLY A 13 0.98 -2.54 -0.41
C GLY A 13 0.35 -3.47 -1.43
N PRO A 14 1.16 -4.24 -2.18
CA PRO A 14 0.65 -5.32 -3.02
C PRO A 14 -0.33 -6.22 -2.24
N VAL A 15 -1.51 -6.46 -2.83
CA VAL A 15 -2.56 -7.28 -2.22
C VAL A 15 -2.77 -8.51 -3.09
N ASP A 16 -2.84 -9.67 -2.44
CA ASP A 16 -3.04 -10.96 -3.10
C ASP A 16 -4.50 -11.07 -3.55
N THR A 17 -4.76 -10.67 -4.80
CA THR A 17 -6.09 -10.71 -5.42
C THR A 17 -5.99 -11.26 -6.84
N GLU A 18 -7.10 -11.77 -7.35
CA GLU A 18 -7.29 -12.20 -8.73
C GLU A 18 -7.25 -11.03 -9.74
N PHE A 19 -7.29 -9.78 -9.27
CA PHE A 19 -7.32 -8.61 -10.13
C PHE A 19 -6.12 -8.55 -11.09
N ALA A 20 -4.93 -8.99 -10.66
CA ALA A 20 -3.75 -9.00 -11.51
C ALA A 20 -3.90 -9.95 -12.72
N GLU A 21 -4.55 -11.10 -12.50
CA GLU A 21 -4.85 -12.11 -13.51
C GLU A 21 -5.94 -11.59 -14.46
N VAL A 22 -7.05 -11.11 -13.92
CA VAL A 22 -8.20 -10.59 -14.69
C VAL A 22 -7.83 -9.35 -15.51
N ALA A 23 -7.01 -8.45 -14.95
CA ALA A 23 -6.57 -7.24 -15.65
C ALA A 23 -5.44 -7.50 -16.67
N ASN A 24 -5.09 -8.77 -16.92
CA ASN A 24 -3.99 -9.20 -17.79
C ASN A 24 -2.67 -8.46 -17.49
N ARG A 25 -2.42 -8.20 -16.19
CA ARG A 25 -1.22 -7.50 -15.72
C ARG A 25 -0.04 -8.44 -15.47
N GLU A 26 -0.23 -9.74 -15.68
CA GLU A 26 0.82 -10.75 -15.54
C GLU A 26 1.96 -10.58 -16.56
N LEU A 27 1.69 -9.94 -17.70
CA LEU A 27 2.66 -9.74 -18.80
C LEU A 27 3.79 -8.74 -18.51
N ARG A 28 3.80 -8.04 -17.35
CA ARG A 28 4.80 -7.00 -17.02
C ARG A 28 5.89 -7.44 -16.03
N GLY A 29 6.22 -8.72 -16.06
CA GLY A 29 7.27 -9.34 -15.26
C GLY A 29 6.68 -10.02 -14.05
N GLU A 30 7.06 -11.29 -13.88
CA GLU A 30 6.76 -12.16 -12.75
C GLU A 30 7.17 -11.47 -11.44
N LYS A 31 6.29 -10.64 -10.88
CA LYS A 31 6.46 -10.20 -9.51
C LYS A 31 6.12 -11.41 -8.65
N PRO A 32 7.00 -11.82 -7.72
CA PRO A 32 6.70 -12.94 -6.84
C PRO A 32 5.37 -12.63 -6.15
N ARG A 33 4.34 -13.44 -6.42
CA ARG A 33 3.03 -13.40 -5.76
C ARG A 33 3.12 -13.67 -4.26
N SER A 34 4.31 -13.98 -3.77
CA SER A 34 4.59 -14.27 -2.37
C SER A 34 5.86 -13.56 -1.93
N GLY A 35 5.71 -12.67 -0.95
CA GLY A 35 6.85 -12.00 -0.34
C GLY A 35 6.39 -11.21 0.89
N LEU A 36 7.34 -10.81 1.73
CA LEU A 36 7.09 -10.06 2.97
C LEU A 36 6.31 -8.73 2.78
N MET A 37 6.20 -8.27 1.52
CA MET A 37 5.54 -7.04 1.11
C MET A 37 4.08 -7.23 0.68
N HIS A 38 3.64 -8.47 0.43
CA HIS A 38 2.25 -8.77 0.07
C HIS A 38 1.39 -8.93 1.32
N VAL A 39 0.12 -8.54 1.21
CA VAL A 39 -0.87 -8.65 2.29
C VAL A 39 -2.10 -9.36 1.76
N ALA A 40 -2.58 -10.37 2.50
CA ALA A 40 -3.82 -11.08 2.20
C ALA A 40 -5.02 -10.13 2.13
N VAL A 41 -5.93 -10.36 1.19
CA VAL A 41 -7.07 -9.48 0.91
C VAL A 41 -8.00 -9.35 2.13
N GLU A 42 -8.22 -10.44 2.87
CA GLU A 42 -9.08 -10.47 4.06
C GLU A 42 -8.52 -9.58 5.15
N LYS A 43 -7.19 -9.57 5.31
CA LYS A 43 -6.50 -8.73 6.29
C LYS A 43 -6.60 -7.24 5.92
N VAL A 44 -6.51 -6.91 4.63
CA VAL A 44 -6.69 -5.53 4.14
C VAL A 44 -8.13 -5.07 4.36
N ALA A 45 -9.11 -5.88 3.97
CA ALA A 45 -10.54 -5.57 4.15
C ALA A 45 -10.90 -5.38 5.63
N GLN A 46 -10.47 -6.32 6.48
CA GLN A 46 -10.71 -6.24 7.92
C GLN A 46 -10.06 -5.01 8.56
N ALA A 47 -8.83 -4.67 8.15
CA ALA A 47 -8.16 -3.46 8.65
C ALA A 47 -8.89 -2.18 8.23
N GLY A 48 -9.43 -2.13 7.02
CA GLY A 48 -10.24 -1.02 6.53
C GLY A 48 -11.52 -0.83 7.33
N LEU A 49 -12.30 -1.90 7.52
CA LEU A 49 -13.55 -1.86 8.29
C LEU A 49 -13.31 -1.41 9.74
N ARG A 50 -12.32 -1.99 10.43
CA ARG A 50 -11.97 -1.58 11.80
C ARG A 50 -11.51 -0.12 11.87
N ALA A 51 -10.82 0.39 10.85
CA ALA A 51 -10.37 1.78 10.83
C ALA A 51 -11.55 2.75 10.71
N ILE A 52 -12.57 2.40 9.91
CA ILE A 52 -13.82 3.16 9.79
C ILE A 52 -14.55 3.17 11.15
N GLU A 53 -14.72 2.01 11.78
CA GLU A 53 -15.35 1.88 13.12
C GLU A 53 -14.63 2.70 14.20
N GLN A 54 -13.32 2.90 14.04
CA GLN A 54 -12.46 3.62 14.98
C GLN A 54 -12.24 5.11 14.61
N ASP A 55 -12.94 5.62 13.59
CA ASP A 55 -12.78 7.00 13.08
C ASP A 55 -11.32 7.35 12.74
N LYS A 56 -10.58 6.37 12.18
CA LYS A 56 -9.17 6.56 11.79
C LYS A 56 -9.08 7.11 10.37
N ALA A 57 -8.38 8.24 10.22
CA ALA A 57 -8.19 8.89 8.92
C ALA A 57 -7.28 8.10 7.95
N LEU A 58 -6.32 7.30 8.45
CA LEU A 58 -5.33 6.59 7.64
C LEU A 58 -5.01 5.22 8.23
N ILE A 59 -4.99 4.20 7.37
CA ILE A 59 -4.55 2.84 7.70
C ILE A 59 -3.65 2.28 6.60
N ILE A 60 -2.51 1.71 7.02
CA ILE A 60 -1.51 1.07 6.17
C ILE A 60 -1.38 -0.39 6.62
N PRO A 61 -2.04 -1.35 5.95
CA PRO A 61 -1.92 -2.77 6.26
C PRO A 61 -0.50 -3.31 5.98
N GLY A 62 0.02 -4.10 6.92
CA GLY A 62 1.35 -4.74 6.81
C GLY A 62 2.49 -3.92 7.43
N LEU A 63 3.35 -4.57 8.21
CA LEU A 63 4.45 -3.89 8.91
C LEU A 63 5.51 -3.39 7.93
N ALA A 64 5.86 -4.19 6.93
CA ALA A 64 6.86 -3.84 5.93
C ALA A 64 6.46 -2.59 5.15
N MET A 65 5.21 -2.52 4.66
CA MET A 65 4.71 -1.34 3.94
C MET A 65 4.62 -0.11 4.85
N LYS A 66 4.26 -0.29 6.12
CA LYS A 66 4.25 0.81 7.10
C LYS A 66 5.65 1.42 7.30
N ILE A 67 6.69 0.59 7.36
CA ILE A 67 8.08 1.05 7.46
C ILE A 67 8.50 1.79 6.18
N VAL A 68 8.21 1.22 5.01
CA VAL A 68 8.52 1.86 3.71
C VAL A 68 7.85 3.24 3.61
N MET A 69 6.57 3.34 3.97
CA MET A 69 5.84 4.61 3.98
C MET A 69 6.40 5.62 4.99
N ALA A 70 6.83 5.17 6.16
CA ALA A 70 7.49 6.04 7.15
C ALA A 70 8.82 6.60 6.62
N ILE A 71 9.65 5.76 6.00
CA ILE A 71 10.94 6.17 5.41
C ILE A 71 10.71 7.16 4.27
N THR A 72 9.82 6.83 3.32
CA THR A 72 9.52 7.69 2.17
C THR A 72 8.95 9.04 2.57
N ARG A 73 8.15 9.10 3.64
CA ARG A 73 7.63 10.36 4.19
C ARG A 73 8.71 11.18 4.91
N GLY A 74 9.71 10.54 5.51
CA GLY A 74 10.81 11.21 6.20
C GLY A 74 11.91 11.74 5.27
N LEU A 75 12.03 11.21 4.06
CA LEU A 75 13.05 11.62 3.10
C LEU A 75 12.57 12.78 2.19
N PRO A 76 13.46 13.72 1.83
CA PRO A 76 13.14 14.73 0.84
C PRO A 76 12.91 14.09 -0.55
N LEU A 77 11.95 14.64 -1.31
CA LEU A 77 11.57 14.13 -2.64
C LEU A 77 12.74 14.13 -3.65
N SER A 78 13.78 14.94 -3.45
CA SER A 78 14.99 14.91 -4.27
C SER A 78 15.78 13.61 -4.09
N ALA A 79 15.99 13.19 -2.83
CA ALA A 79 16.69 11.95 -2.50
C ALA A 79 15.92 10.73 -3.01
N LEU A 80 14.59 10.71 -2.82
CA LEU A 80 13.74 9.64 -3.33
C LEU A 80 13.82 9.52 -4.85
N ARG A 81 13.78 10.65 -5.58
CA ARG A 81 13.91 10.65 -7.04
C ARG A 81 15.26 10.11 -7.52
N VAL A 82 16.34 10.47 -6.84
CA VAL A 82 17.68 9.95 -7.18
C VAL A 82 17.74 8.45 -6.94
N ALA A 83 17.29 7.96 -5.77
CA ALA A 83 17.26 6.55 -5.45
C ALA A 83 16.42 5.73 -6.46
N LEU A 84 15.24 6.21 -6.83
CA LEU A 84 14.37 5.54 -7.80
C LEU A 84 14.98 5.49 -9.21
N ARG A 85 15.74 6.51 -9.61
CA ARG A 85 16.46 6.51 -10.90
C ARG A 85 17.57 5.45 -10.92
N PHE A 86 18.28 5.25 -9.81
CA PHE A 86 19.27 4.17 -9.69
C PHE A 86 18.62 2.79 -9.74
N ILE A 87 17.46 2.61 -9.08
CA ILE A 87 16.74 1.33 -9.07
C ILE A 87 16.14 0.99 -10.44
N SER A 88 15.70 1.97 -11.24
CA SER A 88 15.14 1.73 -12.58
C SER A 88 16.19 1.49 -13.68
N TYR A 89 17.48 1.69 -13.39
CA TYR A 89 18.57 1.52 -14.36
C TYR A 89 19.30 0.17 -14.22
N ASN A 90 19.06 -0.55 -13.11
CA ASN A 90 19.48 -1.93 -12.88
C ASN A 90 18.29 -2.88 -13.09
#